data_AF-A0A563AEC1-F1
#
_entry.id   AF-A0A563AEC1-F1
#
_cell.length_a   1.000
_cell.length_b   1.000
_cell.length_c   1.000
_cell.angle_alpha   90.00
_cell.angle_beta   90.00
_cell.angle_gamma   90.00
#
_symmetry.space_group_name_H-M   'P 1'
#
loop_
_entity.id
_entity.type
_entity.pdbx_description
1 polymer ?
#
loop_
_entity_poly.entity_id
_entity_poly.type
_entity_poly.pdbx_seq_one_letter_code
_entity_poly.pdbx_strand_id
1 'polypeptide(L)'
;MLQYHLMTSAQIIAQVLGFVGLGCNITSVQCKRRRRVLTFQALADIVYGTQYIFLAAWSGLAISLVSAVECGVIYYFATRPDTGHGKRGADGNLRMPLPVLLITMAVVGGAGVLSYSNPISVLPTVITLVYTWMIWQPNLRVYRVVSALISVGWFTYNLCVGAYVPTITAVVEFISAISAIVRIDVMMVAVNKKDGAQSE
;
A
#
# COMPACT_ATOMS: atom_id res chain seq x y z
N MET A 1 -3.92 33.92 17.67
CA MET A 1 -4.60 32.90 18.49
C MET A 1 -5.68 32.12 17.75
N LEU A 2 -6.54 32.74 16.91
CA LEU A 2 -7.58 32.02 16.16
C LEU A 2 -7.04 30.92 15.22
N GLN A 3 -5.93 31.19 14.52
CA GLN A 3 -5.25 30.20 13.66
C GLN A 3 -4.71 28.99 14.44
N TYR A 4 -4.19 29.18 15.66
CA TYR A 4 -3.68 28.07 16.49
C TYR A 4 -4.81 27.15 17.01
N HIS A 5 -6.00 27.72 17.31
CA HIS A 5 -7.17 26.93 17.69
C HIS A 5 -7.77 26.13 16.51
N LEU A 6 -7.75 26.70 15.31
CA LEU A 6 -8.16 26.01 14.08
C LEU A 6 -7.18 24.87 13.74
N MET A 7 -5.87 25.09 13.88
CA MET A 7 -4.85 24.06 13.64
C MET A 7 -4.96 22.88 14.62
N THR A 8 -5.26 23.13 15.89
CA THR A 8 -5.44 22.06 16.89
C THR A 8 -6.71 21.24 16.65
N SER A 9 -7.80 21.87 16.25
CA SER A 9 -9.07 21.18 15.95
C SER A 9 -8.95 20.32 14.67
N ALA A 10 -8.30 20.86 13.63
CA ALA A 10 -8.01 20.14 12.39
C ALA A 10 -7.07 18.94 12.64
N GLN A 11 -6.09 19.06 13.53
CA GLN A 11 -5.20 17.97 13.91
C GLN A 11 -5.94 16.84 14.64
N ILE A 12 -6.89 17.16 15.52
CA ILE A 12 -7.71 16.13 16.19
C ILE A 12 -8.54 15.37 15.15
N ILE A 13 -9.19 16.08 14.22
CA ILE A 13 -9.96 15.46 13.12
C ILE A 13 -9.05 14.59 12.24
N ALA A 14 -7.87 15.09 11.89
CA ALA A 14 -6.86 14.35 11.13
C ALA A 14 -6.46 13.04 11.83
N GLN A 15 -6.29 13.06 13.17
CA GLN A 15 -5.99 11.85 13.92
C GLN A 15 -7.16 10.87 13.99
N VAL A 16 -8.40 11.35 14.17
CA VAL A 16 -9.59 10.48 14.12
C VAL A 16 -9.72 9.80 12.76
N LEU A 17 -9.53 10.55 11.67
CA LEU A 17 -9.50 9.98 10.32
C LEU A 17 -8.36 8.96 10.16
N GLY A 18 -7.19 9.27 10.70
CA GLY A 18 -6.08 8.33 10.71
C GLY A 18 -6.40 7.01 11.42
N PHE A 19 -7.16 7.04 12.52
CA PHE A 19 -7.60 5.82 13.21
C PHE A 19 -8.60 5.01 12.38
N VAL A 20 -9.49 5.68 11.65
CA VAL A 20 -10.41 5.03 10.70
C VAL A 20 -9.62 4.38 9.55
N GLY A 21 -8.62 5.07 9.01
CA GLY A 21 -7.72 4.57 7.97
C GLY A 21 -6.92 3.35 8.46
N LEU A 22 -6.42 3.40 9.69
CA LEU A 22 -5.72 2.30 10.35
C LEU A 22 -6.63 1.07 10.48
N GLY A 23 -7.88 1.25 10.90
CA GLY A 23 -8.85 0.16 10.99
C GLY A 23 -9.12 -0.50 9.63
N CYS A 24 -9.26 0.30 8.57
CA CYS A 24 -9.42 -0.20 7.20
C CYS A 24 -8.19 -0.98 6.73
N ASN A 25 -6.99 -0.46 6.99
CA ASN A 25 -5.73 -1.09 6.60
C ASN A 25 -5.50 -2.42 7.34
N ILE A 26 -5.71 -2.47 8.64
CA ILE A 26 -5.62 -3.72 9.41
C ILE A 26 -6.64 -4.75 8.92
N THR A 27 -7.87 -4.32 8.58
CA THR A 27 -8.91 -5.19 8.02
C THR A 27 -8.52 -5.70 6.63
N SER A 28 -7.88 -4.86 5.82
CA SER A 28 -7.33 -5.21 4.51
C SER A 28 -6.34 -6.37 4.63
N VAL A 29 -5.37 -6.28 5.54
CA VAL A 29 -4.34 -7.31 5.75
C VAL A 29 -4.93 -8.65 6.25
N GLN A 30 -6.00 -8.59 7.04
CA GLN A 30 -6.65 -9.80 7.57
C GLN A 30 -7.58 -10.50 6.56
N CYS A 31 -7.90 -9.86 5.43
CA CYS A 31 -8.80 -10.42 4.44
C CYS A 31 -8.13 -11.50 3.58
N LYS A 32 -8.65 -12.74 3.60
CA LYS A 32 -8.17 -13.85 2.76
C LYS A 32 -8.46 -13.67 1.26
N ARG A 33 -9.45 -12.86 0.89
CA ARG A 33 -9.84 -12.63 -0.50
C ARG A 33 -9.18 -11.36 -1.03
N ARG A 34 -8.32 -11.48 -2.05
CA ARG A 34 -7.64 -10.36 -2.74
C ARG A 34 -8.58 -9.21 -3.11
N ARG A 35 -9.82 -9.53 -3.52
CA ARG A 35 -10.89 -8.56 -3.79
C ARG A 35 -11.19 -7.65 -2.59
N ARG A 36 -11.31 -8.23 -1.39
CA ARG A 36 -11.60 -7.47 -0.17
C ARG A 36 -10.38 -6.66 0.29
N VAL A 37 -9.18 -7.22 0.16
CA VAL A 37 -7.91 -6.52 0.42
C VAL A 37 -7.87 -5.22 -0.39
N LEU A 38 -8.06 -5.30 -1.71
CA LEU A 38 -7.99 -4.13 -2.60
C LEU A 38 -9.06 -3.08 -2.28
N THR A 39 -10.29 -3.50 -1.93
CA THR A 39 -11.35 -2.54 -1.56
C THR A 39 -11.08 -1.84 -0.24
N PHE A 40 -10.59 -2.57 0.77
CA PHE A 40 -10.26 -1.97 2.06
C PHE A 40 -8.99 -1.11 1.98
N GLN A 41 -8.05 -1.47 1.12
CA GLN A 41 -6.87 -0.65 0.83
C GLN A 41 -7.27 0.66 0.16
N ALA A 42 -8.09 0.62 -0.91
CA ALA A 42 -8.56 1.83 -1.57
C ALA A 42 -9.35 2.74 -0.61
N LEU A 43 -10.16 2.15 0.28
CA LEU A 43 -10.86 2.91 1.31
C LEU A 43 -9.90 3.54 2.32
N ALA A 44 -8.87 2.81 2.76
CA ALA A 44 -7.83 3.35 3.63
C ALA A 44 -7.09 4.52 2.97
N ASP A 45 -6.74 4.40 1.68
CA ASP A 45 -6.05 5.44 0.93
C ASP A 45 -6.91 6.70 0.76
N ILE A 46 -8.23 6.55 0.55
CA ILE A 46 -9.16 7.71 0.52
C ILE A 46 -9.22 8.39 1.89
N VAL A 47 -9.30 7.62 2.98
CA VAL A 47 -9.35 8.15 4.34
C VAL A 47 -8.05 8.86 4.70
N TYR A 48 -6.88 8.28 4.37
CA TYR A 48 -5.59 8.92 4.56
C TYR A 48 -5.41 10.15 3.67
N GLY A 49 -5.88 10.11 2.42
CA GLY A 49 -5.92 11.30 1.55
C GLY A 49 -6.71 12.43 2.21
N THR A 50 -7.89 12.12 2.74
CA THR A 50 -8.72 13.09 3.47
C THR A 50 -7.99 13.64 4.69
N GLN A 51 -7.29 12.80 5.46
CA GLN A 51 -6.44 13.24 6.56
C GLN A 51 -5.34 14.21 6.10
N TYR A 52 -4.70 13.95 4.97
CA TYR A 52 -3.64 14.82 4.44
C TYR A 52 -4.14 16.21 4.02
N ILE A 53 -5.42 16.38 3.69
CA ILE A 53 -6.03 17.70 3.48
C ILE A 53 -5.95 18.54 4.76
N PHE A 54 -6.30 17.95 5.90
CA PHE A 54 -6.27 18.64 7.20
C PHE A 54 -4.85 18.93 7.70
N LEU A 55 -3.87 18.17 7.22
CA LEU A 55 -2.44 18.40 7.51
C LEU A 55 -1.76 19.31 6.47
N ALA A 56 -2.52 19.84 5.49
CA ALA A 56 -2.00 20.64 4.36
C ALA A 56 -0.89 19.91 3.56
N ALA A 57 -0.93 18.58 3.53
CA ALA A 57 0.07 17.71 2.92
C ALA A 57 -0.36 17.28 1.51
N TRP A 58 -0.31 18.21 0.56
CA TRP A 58 -0.83 18.03 -0.81
C TRP A 58 -0.22 16.84 -1.56
N SER A 59 1.06 16.57 -1.33
CA SER A 59 1.76 15.45 -1.98
C SER A 59 1.27 14.10 -1.46
N GLY A 60 1.02 13.98 -0.15
CA GLY A 60 0.45 12.78 0.45
C GLY A 60 -0.98 12.56 -0.05
N LEU A 61 -1.79 13.62 -0.12
CA LEU A 61 -3.14 13.57 -0.70
C LEU A 61 -3.13 13.04 -2.14
N ALA A 62 -2.33 13.65 -3.02
CA ALA A 62 -2.32 13.29 -4.43
C ALA A 62 -1.91 11.85 -4.65
N ILE A 63 -0.84 11.41 -3.95
CA ILE A 63 -0.35 10.05 -4.05
C ILE A 63 -1.36 9.05 -3.47
N SER A 64 -1.99 9.33 -2.32
CA SER A 64 -3.02 8.46 -1.77
C SER A 64 -4.24 8.33 -2.69
N LEU A 65 -4.68 9.41 -3.34
CA LEU A 65 -5.77 9.32 -4.30
C LEU A 65 -5.38 8.50 -5.55
N VAL A 66 -4.16 8.65 -6.04
CA VAL A 66 -3.66 7.83 -7.15
C VAL A 66 -3.60 6.35 -6.75
N SER A 67 -3.08 6.03 -5.56
CA SER A 67 -3.05 4.66 -5.05
C SER A 67 -4.45 4.05 -4.89
N ALA A 68 -5.45 4.85 -4.50
CA ALA A 68 -6.84 4.40 -4.48
C ALA A 68 -7.36 4.05 -5.89
N VAL A 69 -7.03 4.87 -6.90
CA VAL A 69 -7.37 4.60 -8.31
C VAL A 69 -6.65 3.36 -8.82
N GLU A 70 -5.35 3.19 -8.52
CA GLU A 70 -4.59 1.99 -8.88
C GLU A 70 -5.23 0.73 -8.30
N CYS A 71 -5.61 0.76 -7.02
CA CYS A 71 -6.32 -0.34 -6.38
C CYS A 71 -7.64 -0.66 -7.10
N GLY A 72 -8.38 0.36 -7.55
CA GLY A 72 -9.60 0.22 -8.35
C GLY A 72 -9.37 -0.40 -9.73
N VAL A 73 -8.33 0.03 -10.45
CA VAL A 73 -7.93 -0.52 -11.76
C VAL A 73 -7.55 -1.99 -11.61
N ILE A 74 -6.71 -2.30 -10.62
CA ILE A 74 -6.27 -3.67 -10.32
C ILE A 74 -7.45 -4.55 -9.92
N TYR A 75 -8.37 -4.02 -9.12
CA TYR A 75 -9.60 -4.70 -8.75
C TYR A 75 -10.47 -5.02 -9.98
N TYR A 76 -10.61 -4.08 -10.91
CA TYR A 76 -11.34 -4.28 -12.15
C TYR A 76 -10.73 -5.41 -13.00
N PHE A 77 -9.41 -5.41 -13.18
CA PHE A 77 -8.71 -6.49 -13.89
C PHE A 77 -8.77 -7.83 -13.16
N ALA A 78 -8.76 -7.83 -11.82
CA ALA A 78 -8.91 -9.04 -11.01
C ALA A 78 -10.34 -9.61 -10.99
N THR A 79 -11.34 -8.80 -11.36
CA THR A 79 -12.77 -9.19 -11.36
C THR A 79 -13.28 -9.59 -12.74
N ARG A 80 -12.53 -9.31 -13.82
CA ARG A 80 -12.92 -9.77 -15.15
C ARG A 80 -12.90 -11.31 -15.23
N PRO A 81 -14.02 -11.94 -15.62
CA PRO A 81 -14.00 -13.34 -16.02
C PRO A 81 -13.17 -13.48 -17.30
N ASP A 82 -12.31 -14.49 -17.32
CA ASP A 82 -11.38 -14.86 -18.38
C ASP A 82 -11.87 -14.49 -19.80
N THR A 83 -11.47 -13.31 -20.28
CA THR A 83 -11.68 -12.86 -21.67
C THR A 83 -10.33 -12.82 -22.36
N GLY A 84 -9.82 -14.01 -22.72
CA GLY A 84 -8.86 -14.26 -23.80
C GLY A 84 -7.43 -13.70 -23.70
N HIS A 85 -7.14 -12.70 -22.86
CA HIS A 85 -5.83 -12.05 -22.76
C HIS A 85 -5.26 -12.02 -21.34
N GLY A 86 -6.10 -12.22 -20.33
CA GLY A 86 -5.67 -12.53 -18.98
C GLY A 86 -5.45 -14.02 -18.86
N LYS A 87 -4.36 -14.58 -19.41
CA LYS A 87 -3.99 -15.95 -19.07
C LYS A 87 -3.75 -15.99 -17.56
N ARG A 88 -4.73 -16.49 -16.80
CA ARG A 88 -4.44 -17.27 -15.60
C ARG A 88 -3.36 -18.26 -16.01
N GLY A 89 -2.12 -18.00 -15.62
CA GLY A 89 -1.10 -19.03 -15.71
C GLY A 89 -1.61 -20.24 -14.94
N ALA A 90 -1.19 -21.45 -15.36
CA ALA A 90 -1.59 -22.71 -14.73
C ALA A 90 -1.40 -22.76 -13.20
N ASP A 91 -0.68 -21.78 -12.62
CA ASP A 91 -0.40 -21.60 -11.20
C ASP A 91 -1.31 -20.59 -10.46
N GLY A 92 -2.37 -20.05 -11.09
CA GLY A 92 -3.28 -19.10 -10.44
C GLY A 92 -2.77 -17.65 -10.33
N ASN A 93 -1.64 -17.33 -10.98
CA ASN A 93 -1.07 -15.98 -10.99
C ASN A 93 -1.73 -15.07 -12.05
N LEU A 94 -2.18 -13.89 -11.60
CA LEU A 94 -2.80 -12.86 -12.42
C LEU A 94 -1.72 -12.15 -13.25
N ARG A 95 -1.63 -12.48 -14.55
CA ARG A 95 -0.74 -11.78 -15.48
C ARG A 95 -1.36 -10.44 -15.86
N MET A 96 -1.07 -9.40 -15.08
CA MET A 96 -1.43 -8.03 -15.47
C MET A 96 -0.67 -7.64 -16.74
N PRO A 97 -1.35 -7.11 -17.76
CA PRO A 97 -0.71 -6.74 -19.02
C PRO A 97 0.26 -5.57 -18.79
N LEU A 98 1.49 -5.70 -19.31
CA LEU A 98 2.58 -4.71 -19.19
C LEU A 98 2.15 -3.25 -19.47
N PRO A 99 1.27 -2.95 -20.45
CA PRO A 99 0.79 -1.59 -20.69
C PRO A 99 0.08 -0.95 -19.49
N VAL A 100 -0.67 -1.74 -18.70
CA VAL A 100 -1.38 -1.22 -17.52
C VAL A 100 -0.39 -0.82 -16.42
N LEU A 101 0.70 -1.57 -16.26
CA LEU A 101 1.78 -1.22 -15.33
C LEU A 101 2.46 0.10 -15.76
N LEU A 102 2.79 0.24 -17.04
CA LEU A 102 3.44 1.45 -17.54
C LEU A 102 2.54 2.68 -17.40
N ILE A 103 1.24 2.55 -17.67
CA ILE A 103 0.27 3.63 -17.50
C ILE A 103 0.15 4.01 -16.02
N THR A 104 0.01 3.04 -15.11
CA THR A 104 -0.10 3.33 -13.67
C THR A 104 1.17 4.01 -13.13
N MET A 105 2.36 3.52 -13.49
CA MET A 105 3.63 4.18 -13.15
C MET A 105 3.73 5.60 -13.71
N ALA A 106 3.30 5.83 -14.96
CA ALA A 106 3.28 7.16 -15.56
C ALA A 106 2.32 8.11 -14.82
N VAL A 107 1.16 7.62 -14.39
CA VAL A 107 0.18 8.39 -13.60
C VAL A 107 0.76 8.74 -12.22
N VAL A 108 1.41 7.80 -11.53
CA VAL A 108 2.09 8.07 -10.24
C VAL A 108 3.20 9.11 -10.42
N GLY A 109 4.05 8.95 -11.44
CA GLY A 109 5.11 9.90 -11.75
C GLY A 109 4.56 11.29 -12.06
N GLY A 110 3.51 11.38 -12.88
CA GLY A 110 2.85 12.64 -13.22
C GLY A 110 2.24 13.32 -12.00
N ALA A 111 1.53 12.57 -11.15
CA ALA A 111 0.97 13.09 -9.90
C ALA A 111 2.04 13.58 -8.93
N GLY A 112 3.18 12.86 -8.85
CA GLY A 112 4.33 13.26 -8.04
C GLY A 112 4.97 14.56 -8.51
N VAL A 113 5.11 14.76 -9.83
CA VAL A 113 5.64 16.01 -10.41
C VAL A 113 4.67 17.18 -10.18
N LEU A 114 3.37 16.96 -10.41
CA LEU A 114 2.35 18.00 -10.22
C LEU A 114 2.16 18.41 -8.76
N SER A 115 2.39 17.48 -7.83
CA SER A 115 2.21 17.70 -6.39
C SER A 115 3.54 18.00 -5.67
N TYR A 116 4.61 18.22 -6.43
CA TYR A 116 5.92 18.54 -5.89
C TYR A 116 5.90 19.92 -5.24
N SER A 117 6.19 19.93 -3.94
CA SER A 117 6.21 21.17 -3.14
C SER A 117 7.50 21.32 -2.34
N ASN A 118 8.05 20.21 -1.86
CA ASN A 118 9.25 20.17 -1.02
C ASN A 118 10.07 18.92 -1.31
N PRO A 119 11.37 18.84 -0.94
CA PRO A 119 12.16 17.62 -1.13
C PRO A 119 11.53 16.36 -0.52
N ILE A 120 10.83 16.52 0.61
CA ILE A 120 10.11 15.43 1.30
C ILE A 120 8.92 14.89 0.47
N SER A 121 8.36 15.69 -0.44
CA SER A 121 7.25 15.28 -1.33
C SER A 121 7.64 14.25 -2.38
N VAL A 122 8.94 14.03 -2.61
CA VAL A 122 9.44 13.00 -3.52
C VAL A 122 9.28 11.60 -2.92
N LEU A 123 9.38 11.48 -1.59
CA LEU A 123 9.31 10.20 -0.89
C LEU A 123 8.03 9.42 -1.21
N PRO A 124 6.81 9.97 -1.01
CA PRO A 124 5.57 9.27 -1.37
C PRO A 124 5.52 8.78 -2.81
N THR A 125 6.03 9.59 -3.74
CA THR A 125 6.07 9.25 -5.17
C THR A 125 6.97 8.04 -5.41
N VAL A 126 8.19 8.06 -4.88
CA VAL A 126 9.15 6.95 -5.03
C VAL A 126 8.62 5.68 -4.37
N ILE A 127 8.08 5.80 -3.15
CA ILE A 127 7.48 4.69 -2.41
C ILE A 127 6.35 4.05 -3.22
N THR A 128 5.49 4.88 -3.82
CA THR A 128 4.34 4.40 -4.60
C THR A 128 4.77 3.77 -5.91
N LEU A 129 5.80 4.28 -6.59
CA LEU A 129 6.36 3.61 -7.78
C LEU A 129 6.88 2.20 -7.46
N VAL A 130 7.54 2.04 -6.30
CA VAL A 130 7.99 0.74 -5.81
C VAL A 130 6.80 -0.15 -5.43
N TYR A 131 5.74 0.42 -4.84
CA TYR A 131 4.48 -0.28 -4.56
C TYR A 131 3.80 -0.79 -5.84
N THR A 132 3.69 0.04 -6.89
CA THR A 132 3.12 -0.32 -8.18
C THR A 132 3.90 -1.46 -8.85
N TRP A 133 5.22 -1.48 -8.70
CA TRP A 133 6.03 -2.62 -9.14
C TRP A 133 5.83 -3.87 -8.26
N MET A 134 5.74 -3.70 -6.94
CA MET A 134 5.54 -4.79 -5.97
C MET A 134 4.25 -5.57 -6.23
N ILE A 135 3.12 -4.88 -6.44
CA ILE A 135 1.81 -5.50 -6.71
C ILE A 135 1.77 -6.26 -8.05
N TRP A 136 2.69 -5.95 -8.97
CA TRP A 136 2.86 -6.65 -10.24
C TRP A 136 3.64 -7.96 -10.09
N GLN A 137 4.45 -8.12 -9.04
CA GLN A 137 5.25 -9.32 -8.84
C GLN A 137 4.37 -10.54 -8.48
N PRO A 138 4.52 -11.68 -9.18
CA PRO A 138 3.78 -12.90 -8.85
C PRO A 138 4.29 -13.59 -7.57
N ASN A 139 5.51 -13.26 -7.14
CA ASN A 139 6.15 -13.88 -5.99
C ASN A 139 5.77 -13.17 -4.68
N LEU A 140 5.02 -13.86 -3.82
CA LEU A 140 4.60 -13.35 -2.52
C LEU A 140 5.78 -13.02 -1.59
N ARG A 141 6.94 -13.68 -1.75
CA ARG A 141 8.14 -13.38 -0.95
C ARG A 141 8.68 -12.00 -1.28
N VAL A 142 8.74 -11.66 -2.57
CA VAL A 142 9.15 -10.32 -3.05
C VAL A 142 8.15 -9.28 -2.56
N TYR A 143 6.85 -9.57 -2.67
CA TYR A 143 5.79 -8.70 -2.15
C TYR A 143 6.01 -8.34 -0.67
N ARG A 144 6.28 -9.31 0.20
CA ARG A 144 6.46 -9.05 1.65
C ARG A 144 7.71 -8.26 1.97
N VAL A 145 8.85 -8.60 1.35
CA VAL A 145 10.11 -7.89 1.59
C VAL A 145 10.01 -6.44 1.14
N VAL A 146 9.44 -6.22 -0.05
CA VAL A 146 9.28 -4.87 -0.60
C VAL A 146 8.24 -4.08 0.20
N SER A 147 7.17 -4.72 0.68
CA SER A 147 6.19 -4.08 1.57
C SER A 147 6.83 -3.57 2.86
N ALA A 148 7.76 -4.34 3.46
CA ALA A 148 8.48 -3.88 4.64
C ALA A 148 9.32 -2.62 4.35
N LEU A 149 9.98 -2.55 3.19
CA LEU A 149 10.74 -1.36 2.78
C LEU A 149 9.82 -0.14 2.53
N ILE A 150 8.67 -0.36 1.90
CA ILE A 150 7.65 0.66 1.65
C ILE A 150 7.14 1.25 2.98
N SER A 151 6.87 0.40 3.99
CA SER A 151 6.40 0.87 5.29
C SER A 151 7.43 1.76 6.00
N VAL A 152 8.74 1.50 5.86
CA VAL A 152 9.79 2.40 6.41
C VAL A 152 9.79 3.76 5.69
N GLY A 153 9.57 3.78 4.38
CA GLY A 153 9.42 5.01 3.61
C GLY A 153 8.22 5.83 4.07
N TRP A 154 7.06 5.20 4.21
CA TRP A 154 5.84 5.88 4.69
C TRP A 154 6.00 6.36 6.13
N PHE A 155 6.61 5.58 7.02
CA PHE A 155 6.93 6.00 8.38
C PHE A 155 7.68 7.33 8.41
N THR A 156 8.73 7.44 7.59
CA THR A 156 9.58 8.65 7.52
C THR A 156 8.79 9.85 7.02
N TYR A 157 8.03 9.69 5.93
CA TYR A 157 7.20 10.76 5.39
C TYR A 157 6.13 11.22 6.40
N ASN A 158 5.43 10.26 7.01
CA ASN A 158 4.34 10.51 7.93
C ASN A 158 4.81 11.26 9.19
N LEU A 159 6.01 10.92 9.69
CA LEU A 159 6.64 11.66 10.79
C LEU A 159 6.93 13.11 10.42
N CYS A 160 7.51 13.36 9.24
CA CYS A 160 7.84 14.71 8.78
C CYS A 160 6.60 15.60 8.57
N VAL A 161 5.45 15.00 8.23
CA VAL A 161 4.18 15.69 7.97
C VAL A 161 3.30 15.79 9.23
N GLY A 162 3.70 15.18 10.35
CA GLY A 162 2.93 15.16 11.59
C GLY A 162 1.71 14.22 11.55
N ALA A 163 1.71 13.26 10.63
CA ALA A 163 0.67 12.25 10.47
C ALA A 163 0.92 11.04 11.40
N TYR A 164 0.75 11.24 12.71
CA TYR A 164 1.13 10.24 13.73
C TYR A 164 0.40 8.89 13.63
N VAL A 165 -0.89 8.88 13.27
CA VAL A 165 -1.64 7.63 13.19
C VAL A 165 -1.20 6.77 11.98
N PRO A 166 -1.06 7.32 10.76
CA PRO A 166 -0.38 6.62 9.66
C PRO A 166 1.04 6.17 9.97
N THR A 167 1.78 6.90 10.81
CA THR A 167 3.10 6.44 11.31
C THR A 167 2.97 5.15 12.12
N ILE A 168 1.99 5.05 13.02
CA ILE A 168 1.72 3.83 13.80
C ILE A 168 1.32 2.69 12.85
N THR A 169 0.46 2.96 11.86
CA THR A 169 0.08 1.96 10.85
C THR A 169 1.32 1.41 10.14
N ALA A 170 2.26 2.26 9.73
CA ALA A 170 3.48 1.84 9.07
C ALA A 170 4.35 0.91 9.96
N VAL A 171 4.40 1.15 11.27
CA VAL A 171 5.09 0.25 12.22
C VAL A 171 4.38 -1.10 12.31
N VAL A 172 3.05 -1.10 12.40
CA VAL A 172 2.26 -2.35 12.44
C VAL A 172 2.40 -3.14 11.15
N GLU A 173 2.36 -2.48 9.99
CA GLU A 173 2.61 -3.11 8.69
C GLU A 173 3.99 -3.73 8.60
N PHE A 174 5.02 -3.01 9.07
CA PHE A 174 6.39 -3.52 9.11
C PHE A 174 6.50 -4.81 9.95
N ILE A 175 5.95 -4.79 11.17
CA ILE A 175 5.94 -5.97 12.05
C ILE A 175 5.17 -7.13 11.42
N SER A 176 4.04 -6.84 10.79
CA SER A 176 3.21 -7.83 10.09
C SER A 176 3.97 -8.47 8.92
N ALA A 177 4.64 -7.66 8.10
CA ALA A 177 5.44 -8.13 6.97
C ALA A 177 6.58 -9.04 7.43
N ILE A 178 7.33 -8.65 8.47
CA ILE A 178 8.40 -9.48 9.06
C ILE A 178 7.85 -10.78 9.62
N SER A 179 6.74 -10.73 10.38
CA SER A 179 6.09 -11.91 10.96
C SER A 179 5.65 -12.90 9.87
N ALA A 180 5.12 -12.39 8.75
CA ALA A 180 4.72 -13.21 7.62
C ALA A 180 5.91 -13.87 6.91
N ILE A 181 7.04 -13.15 6.77
CA ILE A 181 8.28 -13.70 6.21
C ILE A 181 8.81 -14.84 7.09
N VAL A 182 8.89 -14.64 8.40
CA VAL A 182 9.39 -15.67 9.33
C VAL A 182 8.49 -16.91 9.32
N ARG A 183 7.17 -16.73 9.40
CA ARG A 183 6.22 -17.85 9.50
C ARG A 183 6.08 -18.64 8.20
N ILE A 184 6.06 -17.98 7.05
CA ILE A 184 5.71 -18.64 5.79
C ILE A 184 6.97 -18.95 4.98
N ASP A 185 7.94 -18.04 4.92
CA ASP A 185 9.10 -18.22 4.05
C ASP A 185 10.24 -18.99 4.73
N VAL A 186 10.31 -18.99 6.07
CA VAL A 186 11.31 -19.76 6.82
C VAL A 186 10.73 -21.06 7.36
N MET A 187 9.59 -21.02 8.08
CA MET A 187 9.05 -22.23 8.71
C MET A 187 8.41 -23.22 7.72
N MET A 188 7.59 -22.79 6.74
CA MET A 188 6.98 -23.74 5.79
C MET A 188 8.01 -24.37 4.83
N VAL A 189 9.04 -23.61 4.46
CA VAL A 189 10.15 -24.13 3.65
C VAL A 189 11.00 -25.14 4.44
N ALA A 190 11.25 -24.87 5.73
CA ALA A 190 11.98 -25.80 6.60
C ALA A 190 11.22 -27.11 6.87
N VAL A 191 9.89 -27.06 6.96
CA VAL A 191 9.03 -28.26 7.12
C VAL A 191 9.02 -29.09 5.83
N ASN A 192 8.75 -28.49 4.67
CA ASN A 192 8.78 -29.22 3.39
C ASN A 192 10.15 -29.85 3.07
N LYS A 193 11.25 -29.20 3.48
CA LYS A 193 12.59 -29.75 3.30
C LYS A 193 12.88 -30.94 4.23
N LYS A 194 12.25 -30.99 5.40
CA LYS A 194 12.34 -32.14 6.32
C LYS A 194 11.49 -33.31 5.83
N ASP A 195 10.30 -33.06 5.31
CA ASP A 195 9.40 -34.12 4.82
C ASP A 195 9.96 -34.76 3.53
N GLY A 196 10.53 -33.98 2.62
CA GLY A 196 11.18 -34.51 1.41
C GLY A 196 12.45 -35.33 1.67
N ALA A 197 13.18 -35.02 2.73
CA ALA A 197 14.38 -35.76 3.13
C ALA A 197 14.09 -37.04 3.93
N GLN A 198 12.84 -37.26 4.35
CA GLN A 198 12.39 -38.52 4.99
C GLN A 198 11.74 -39.50 4.00
N SER A 199 11.49 -39.06 2.76
CA SER A 199 10.92 -39.87 1.68
C SER A 199 11.93 -40.42 0.67
N GLU A 200 13.22 -40.14 0.87
CA GLU A 200 14.36 -40.75 0.14
C GLU A 200 15.10 -41.76 1.03
#